data_AF-A0A504ZA63-F1
#
_entry.id   AF-A0A504ZA63-F1
#
_cell.length_a   1.000
_cell.length_b   1.000
_cell.length_c   1.000
_cell.angle_alpha   90.00
_cell.angle_beta   90.00
_cell.angle_gamma   90.00
#
_symmetry.space_group_name_H-M   'P 1'
#
loop_
_entity.id
_entity.type
_entity.pdbx_description
1 polymer ?
#
loop_
_entity_poly.entity_id
_entity_poly.type
_entity_poly.pdbx_seq_one_letter_code
_entity_poly.pdbx_strand_id
1 'polypeptide(L)'
;MVAFTHLTGDTNSLHLVDADCTCSGPFGRPVVHGILTLGLVSCLLGTHFPGPGCLLHSLNCQFTAPLYPDEECIVHAEVAEVQGRRVTFHVRVVASRRETV
;
A
#
# COMPACT_ATOMS: atom_id res chain seq x y z
N MET A 1 6.32 -2.82 -9.62
CA MET A 1 6.94 -3.78 -8.67
C MET A 1 8.45 -3.86 -8.84
N VAL A 2 9.00 -4.10 -10.03
CA VAL A 2 10.47 -4.18 -10.27
C VAL A 2 11.26 -3.01 -9.67
N ALA A 3 10.83 -1.76 -9.94
CA ALA A 3 11.49 -0.58 -9.38
C ALA A 3 11.51 -0.57 -7.84
N PHE A 4 10.44 -1.06 -7.21
CA PHE A 4 10.33 -1.13 -5.76
C PHE A 4 11.24 -2.23 -5.18
N THR A 5 11.32 -3.38 -5.85
CA THR A 5 12.28 -4.45 -5.52
C THR A 5 13.72 -3.94 -5.57
N HIS A 6 14.11 -3.23 -6.63
CA HIS A 6 15.47 -2.67 -6.72
C HIS A 6 15.72 -1.58 -5.66
N LEU A 7 14.73 -0.73 -5.39
CA LEU A 7 14.86 0.35 -4.41
C LEU A 7 15.01 -0.19 -2.97
N THR A 8 14.28 -1.24 -2.62
CA THR A 8 14.23 -1.77 -1.25
C THR A 8 15.17 -2.94 -1.00
N GLY A 9 15.58 -3.64 -2.06
CA GLY A 9 16.25 -4.94 -1.96
C GLY A 9 15.31 -6.10 -1.61
N ASP A 10 13.99 -5.88 -1.55
CA ASP A 10 13.01 -6.95 -1.32
C ASP A 10 12.79 -7.77 -2.59
N THR A 11 13.64 -8.79 -2.73
CA THR A 11 13.67 -9.77 -3.83
C THR A 11 12.87 -11.03 -3.54
N ASN A 12 11.92 -11.00 -2.59
CA ASN A 12 11.06 -12.13 -2.32
C ASN A 12 10.34 -12.59 -3.60
N SER A 13 10.41 -13.89 -3.91
CA SER A 13 9.85 -14.49 -5.12
C SER A 13 8.35 -14.26 -5.27
N LEU A 14 7.64 -14.00 -4.16
CA LEU A 14 6.23 -13.61 -4.15
C LEU A 14 5.94 -12.33 -4.96
N HIS A 15 6.94 -11.48 -5.19
CA HIS A 15 6.77 -10.19 -5.87
C HIS A 15 7.36 -10.15 -7.29
N LEU A 16 7.95 -11.26 -7.76
CA LEU A 16 8.64 -11.29 -9.04
C LEU A 16 7.67 -11.63 -10.19
N VAL A 17 7.64 -10.76 -11.20
CA VAL A 17 6.87 -10.95 -12.44
C VAL A 17 7.83 -11.40 -13.52
N ASP A 18 8.25 -12.65 -13.48
CA ASP A 18 9.05 -13.26 -14.56
C ASP A 18 8.32 -14.49 -15.07
N ALA A 19 8.35 -14.71 -16.39
CA ALA A 19 7.74 -15.86 -17.05
C ALA A 19 8.35 -17.19 -16.55
N ASP A 20 9.61 -17.16 -16.12
CA ASP A 20 10.32 -18.32 -15.57
C ASP A 20 10.14 -18.46 -14.05
N CYS A 21 9.60 -17.44 -13.39
CA CYS A 21 9.27 -17.50 -11.96
C CYS A 21 7.92 -18.18 -11.77
N THR A 22 7.94 -19.49 -11.58
CA THR A 22 6.77 -20.21 -11.06
C THR A 22 6.47 -19.71 -9.65
N CYS A 23 5.45 -18.88 -9.48
CA CYS A 23 4.89 -18.56 -8.18
C CYS A 23 4.25 -19.82 -7.58
N SER A 24 5.07 -20.66 -6.95
CA SER A 24 4.65 -21.85 -6.18
C SER A 24 4.11 -21.51 -4.79
N GLY A 25 3.99 -20.21 -4.48
CA GLY A 25 3.46 -19.71 -3.22
C GLY A 25 1.94 -19.81 -3.10
N PRO A 26 1.39 -19.59 -1.89
CA PRO A 26 -0.03 -19.79 -1.58
C PRO A 26 -0.99 -18.91 -2.38
N PHE A 27 -0.49 -17.87 -3.06
CA PHE A 27 -1.29 -16.94 -3.84
C PHE A 27 -1.44 -17.33 -5.32
N GLY A 28 -0.69 -18.34 -5.80
CA GLY A 28 -0.76 -18.87 -7.17
C GLY A 28 -0.29 -17.93 -8.28
N ARG A 29 0.04 -16.67 -7.95
CA ARG A 29 0.62 -15.67 -8.86
C ARG A 29 1.33 -14.57 -8.04
N PRO A 30 2.16 -13.73 -8.68
CA PRO A 30 2.87 -12.65 -7.98
C PRO A 30 1.90 -11.67 -7.32
N VAL A 31 2.22 -11.23 -6.10
CA VAL A 31 1.48 -10.24 -5.33
C VAL A 31 2.29 -8.95 -5.21
N VAL A 32 1.62 -7.83 -5.03
CA VAL A 32 2.26 -6.54 -4.75
C VAL A 32 2.88 -6.55 -3.35
N HIS A 33 4.05 -5.94 -3.20
CA HIS A 33 4.63 -5.67 -1.87
C HIS A 33 3.62 -4.92 -1.02
N GLY A 34 3.18 -5.48 0.11
CA GLY A 34 2.22 -4.79 0.98
C GLY A 34 2.73 -3.40 1.38
N ILE A 35 4.02 -3.28 1.67
CA ILE A 35 4.64 -2.01 2.04
C ILE A 35 4.63 -0.96 0.90
N LEU A 36 4.58 -1.38 -0.37
CA LEU A 36 4.44 -0.45 -1.50
C LEU A 36 3.11 0.33 -1.41
N THR A 37 2.04 -0.28 -0.89
CA THR A 37 0.76 0.43 -0.73
C THR A 37 0.82 1.51 0.36
N LEU A 38 1.70 1.37 1.36
CA LEU A 38 1.95 2.44 2.33
C LEU A 38 2.65 3.65 1.68
N GLY A 39 3.39 3.44 0.58
CA GLY A 39 3.88 4.53 -0.25
C GLY A 39 2.75 5.39 -0.82
N LEU A 40 1.62 4.78 -1.19
CA LEU A 40 0.42 5.50 -1.63
C LEU A 40 -0.22 6.29 -0.49
N VAL A 41 -0.26 5.70 0.72
CA VAL A 41 -0.73 6.41 1.93
C VAL A 41 0.14 7.62 2.22
N SER A 42 1.46 7.46 2.12
CA SER A 42 2.42 8.57 2.27
C SER A 42 2.18 9.67 1.24
N CYS A 43 1.95 9.30 -0.03
CA CYS A 43 1.61 10.25 -1.09
C CYS A 43 0.30 10.99 -0.81
N LEU A 44 -0.76 10.28 -0.42
CA LEU A 44 -2.05 10.88 -0.06
C LEU A 44 -1.87 11.91 1.07
N LEU A 45 -1.22 11.52 2.17
CA LEU A 45 -1.10 12.37 3.35
C LEU A 45 -0.10 13.52 3.18
N GLY A 46 1.02 13.27 2.49
CA GLY A 46 2.11 14.23 2.31
C GLY A 46 1.93 15.19 1.14
N THR A 47 1.09 14.85 0.15
CA THR A 47 0.93 15.65 -1.07
C THR A 47 -0.49 16.16 -1.28
N HIS A 48 -1.52 15.36 -0.95
CA HIS A 48 -2.91 15.71 -1.25
C HIS A 48 -3.65 16.25 -0.04
N PHE A 49 -3.78 15.47 1.04
CA PHE A 49 -4.52 15.86 2.24
C PHE A 49 -3.98 15.14 3.50
N PRO A 50 -3.52 15.85 4.54
CA PRO A 50 -3.57 17.31 4.67
C PRO A 50 -2.60 18.04 3.73
N GLY A 51 -1.63 17.33 3.15
CA GLY A 51 -0.78 17.84 2.08
C GLY A 51 0.58 18.37 2.54
N PRO A 52 1.23 19.23 1.75
CA PRO A 52 2.63 19.64 1.97
C PRO A 52 2.87 20.20 3.38
N GLY A 53 4.00 19.81 3.97
CA GLY A 53 4.37 20.19 5.35
C GLY A 53 3.89 19.20 6.43
N CYS A 54 3.14 18.16 6.03
CA CYS A 54 2.81 17.05 6.92
C CYS A 54 3.99 16.09 7.05
N LEU A 55 4.26 15.64 8.28
CA LEU A 55 5.21 14.57 8.58
C LEU A 55 4.43 13.38 9.14
N LEU A 56 4.59 12.22 8.51
CA LEU A 56 4.04 10.98 9.02
C LEU A 56 4.82 10.59 10.29
N HIS A 57 4.15 10.67 11.44
CA HIS A 57 4.79 10.46 12.74
C HIS A 57 4.79 9.00 13.19
N SER A 58 3.65 8.32 13.01
CA SER A 58 3.48 6.91 13.35
C SER A 58 2.52 6.24 12.37
N LEU A 59 2.69 4.94 12.18
CA LEU A 59 1.82 4.12 11.34
C LEU A 59 1.66 2.75 12.00
N ASN A 60 0.41 2.31 12.15
CA ASN A 60 0.05 0.96 12.51
C ASN A 60 -0.84 0.41 11.38
N CYS A 61 -0.47 -0.73 10.81
CA CYS A 61 -1.18 -1.29 9.67
C CYS A 61 -1.31 -2.80 9.77
N GLN A 62 -2.32 -3.32 9.08
CA GLN A 62 -2.54 -4.75 8.87
C GLN A 62 -2.72 -5.00 7.38
N PHE A 63 -2.06 -6.03 6.86
CA PHE A 63 -2.21 -6.46 5.46
C PHE A 63 -3.22 -7.61 5.41
N THR A 64 -4.48 -7.27 5.18
CA THR A 64 -5.61 -8.21 5.32
C THR A 64 -5.87 -9.04 4.06
N ALA A 65 -5.50 -8.53 2.88
CA ALA A 65 -5.65 -9.22 1.61
C ALA A 65 -4.54 -8.82 0.62
N PRO A 66 -4.15 -9.71 -0.32
CA PRO A 66 -3.18 -9.38 -1.34
C PRO A 66 -3.78 -8.42 -2.38
N LEU A 67 -2.95 -7.49 -2.84
CA LEU A 67 -3.16 -6.75 -4.09
C LEU A 67 -2.32 -7.40 -5.18
N TYR A 68 -2.84 -7.47 -6.40
CA TYR A 68 -2.13 -8.09 -7.51
C TYR A 68 -1.67 -7.07 -8.56
N PRO A 69 -0.67 -7.42 -9.38
CA PRO A 69 -0.31 -6.62 -10.56
C PRO A 69 -1.53 -6.29 -11.40
N ASP A 70 -1.56 -5.07 -11.92
CA ASP A 70 -2.63 -4.52 -12.76
C ASP A 70 -4.02 -4.41 -12.08
N GLU A 71 -4.13 -4.66 -10.77
CA GLU A 71 -5.31 -4.26 -10.00
C GLU A 71 -5.24 -2.77 -9.64
N GLU A 72 -6.33 -2.06 -9.91
CA GLU A 72 -6.55 -0.74 -9.36
C GLU A 72 -6.89 -0.84 -7.87
N CYS A 73 -6.40 0.12 -7.08
CA CYS A 73 -6.74 0.24 -5.68
C CYS A 73 -7.06 1.68 -5.32
N ILE A 74 -7.91 1.85 -4.31
CA ILE A 74 -8.35 3.14 -3.79
C ILE A 74 -7.82 3.26 -2.37
N VAL A 75 -7.26 4.43 -2.05
CA VAL A 75 -6.79 4.79 -0.72
C VAL A 75 -7.79 5.75 -0.10
N HIS A 76 -8.49 5.31 0.94
CA HIS A 76 -9.38 6.14 1.74
C HIS A 76 -8.66 6.55 3.02
N ALA A 77 -8.71 7.84 3.35
CA ALA A 77 -8.26 8.35 4.63
C ALA A 77 -9.39 9.17 5.25
N GLU A 78 -9.79 8.80 6.47
CA GLU A 78 -10.77 9.51 7.26
C GLU A 78 -10.11 10.07 8.52
N VAL A 79 -10.41 11.33 8.86
CA VAL A 79 -9.92 11.94 10.09
C VAL A 79 -10.62 11.27 11.27
N ALA A 80 -9.85 10.54 12.07
CA ALA A 80 -10.34 9.91 13.30
C ALA A 80 -10.26 10.87 14.49
N GLU A 81 -9.21 11.69 14.55
CA GLU A 81 -8.99 12.60 15.68
C GLU A 81 -8.09 13.78 15.29
N VAL A 82 -8.33 14.94 15.89
CA VAL A 82 -7.47 16.13 15.79
C VAL A 82 -7.07 16.61 17.18
N GLN A 83 -5.76 16.65 17.45
CA GLN A 83 -5.18 17.14 18.70
C GLN A 83 -4.10 18.19 18.40
N GLY A 84 -4.48 19.45 18.41
CA GLY A 84 -3.58 20.56 18.04
C GLY A 84 -3.09 20.41 16.60
N ARG A 85 -1.77 20.21 16.42
CA ARG A 85 -1.14 19.99 15.10
C ARG A 85 -1.07 18.52 14.68
N ARG A 86 -1.47 17.59 15.54
CA ARG A 86 -1.47 16.16 15.25
C ARG A 86 -2.86 15.75 14.78
N VAL A 87 -2.90 15.05 13.64
CA VAL A 87 -4.13 14.47 13.10
C VAL A 87 -3.94 12.96 13.00
N THR A 88 -4.89 12.20 13.54
CA THR A 88 -4.94 10.74 13.43
C THR A 88 -5.89 10.38 12.32
N PHE A 89 -5.46 9.52 11.41
CA PHE A 89 -6.26 9.04 10.29
C PHE A 89 -6.56 7.54 10.44
N HIS A 90 -7.79 7.16 10.11
CA HIS A 90 -8.11 5.79 9.75
C HIS A 90 -7.95 5.65 8.24
N VAL A 91 -7.01 4.80 7.82
CA VAL A 91 -6.67 4.62 6.42
C VAL A 91 -6.99 3.21 5.98
N ARG A 92 -7.62 3.08 4.81
CA ARG A 92 -7.88 1.80 4.15
C ARG A 92 -7.38 1.86 2.72
N VAL A 93 -6.70 0.81 2.30
CA VAL A 93 -6.35 0.58 0.89
C VAL A 93 -7.14 -0.63 0.42
N VAL A 94 -7.99 -0.44 -0.58
CA VAL A 94 -8.90 -1.48 -1.08
C VAL A 94 -8.69 -1.65 -2.58
N ALA A 95 -8.68 -2.87 -3.08
CA ALA A 95 -8.73 -3.10 -4.53
C ALA A 95 -10.10 -2.61 -5.04
N SER A 96 -10.16 -1.84 -6.13
CA SER A 96 -11.40 -1.20 -6.59
C SER A 96 -12.51 -2.22 -6.90
N ARG A 97 -12.14 -3.43 -7.34
CA ARG A 97 -13.07 -4.54 -7.59
C ARG A 97 -13.66 -5.18 -6.32
N ARG A 98 -13.14 -4.82 -5.15
CA ARG A 98 -13.53 -5.36 -3.83
C ARG A 98 -14.15 -4.29 -2.92
N GLU A 99 -14.38 -3.08 -3.43
CA GLU A 99 -15.09 -2.00 -2.73
C GLU A 99 -16.63 -2.23 -2.72
N THR A 100 -17.11 -3.33 -3.30
CA THR A 100 -18.54 -3.62 -3.37
C THR A 100 -19.06 -4.14 -2.01
N VAL A 101 -19.99 -3.35 -1.45
CA VAL A 101 -20.80 -3.47 -0.22
C VAL A 101 -20.22 -2.78 1.02
#